data_AF-A0A0C7L5T6-F1
#
_entry.id   AF-A0A0C7L5T6-F1
#
_cell.length_a   1.000
_cell.length_b   1.000
_cell.length_c   1.000
_cell.angle_alpha   90.00
_cell.angle_beta   90.00
_cell.angle_gamma   90.00
#
_symmetry.space_group_name_H-M   'P 1'
#
loop_
_entity.id
_entity.type
_entity.pdbx_description
1 polymer ?
#
loop_
_entity_poly.entity_id
_entity_poly.type
_entity_poly.pdbx_seq_one_letter_code
_entity_poly.pdbx_strand_id
1 'polypeptide(L)' 'MFIKSAFNELDLDLIWCGHFDFNSNSKRVSEKCGFKYKFTKDEKLSLLDNKEVKTLYYNILKSEYINK' A
#
# COMPACT_ATOMS: atom_id res chain seq x y z
N MET A 1 12.84 -4.72 -4.37
CA MET A 1 13.80 -5.19 -3.34
C MET A 1 13.13 -5.40 -1.99
N PHE A 2 12.38 -4.42 -1.46
CA PHE A 2 11.69 -4.53 -0.16
C PHE A 2 10.67 -5.68 -0.04
N ILE A 3 9.74 -5.83 -0.99
CA ILE A 3 8.66 -6.84 -0.93
C ILE A 3 9.22 -8.27 -0.88
N LYS A 4 10.31 -8.53 -1.62
CA LYS A 4 10.96 -9.84 -1.66
C LYS A 4 11.58 -10.20 -0.32
N SER A 5 12.33 -9.27 0.28
CA SER A 5 12.90 -9.47 1.62
C SER A 5 11.79 -9.57 2.68
N ALA A 6 10.72 -8.79 2.58
CA ALA A 6 9.59 -8.89 3.50
C ALA A 6 8.88 -10.25 3.44
N PHE A 7 8.79 -10.88 2.27
CA PHE A 7 8.20 -12.22 2.14
C PHE A 7 9.16 -13.39 2.42
N ASN A 8 10.45 -13.20 2.16
CA ASN A 8 11.46 -14.27 2.29
C ASN A 8 12.21 -14.23 3.62
N GLU A 9 12.51 -13.04 4.15
CA GLU A 9 13.28 -12.86 5.39
C GLU A 9 12.37 -12.69 6.61
N LEU A 10 11.22 -12.01 6.45
CA LEU A 10 10.25 -11.78 7.53
C LEU A 10 9.07 -12.77 7.52
N ASP A 11 9.03 -13.68 6.54
CA ASP A 11 7.97 -14.70 6.34
C ASP A 11 6.54 -14.13 6.46
N LEU A 12 6.33 -12.93 5.93
CA LEU A 12 5.00 -12.32 5.93
C LEU A 12 4.10 -13.00 4.90
N ASP A 13 2.83 -13.18 5.20
CA ASP A 13 1.84 -13.64 4.21
C ASP A 13 1.17 -12.49 3.46
N LEU A 14 1.14 -11.30 4.09
CA LEU A 14 0.38 -10.15 3.64
C LEU A 14 1.13 -8.85 3.95
N ILE A 15 1.26 -7.99 2.93
CA ILE A 15 1.85 -6.65 3.09
C ILE A 15 0.79 -5.61 2.73
N TRP A 16 0.60 -4.62 3.61
CA TRP A 16 -0.25 -3.46 3.37
C TRP A 16 0.58 -2.24 2.99
N CYS A 17 0.08 -1.45 2.06
CA CYS A 17 0.67 -0.18 1.65
C CYS A 17 -0.44 0.87 1.54
N GLY A 18 -0.31 1.95 2.29
CA GLY A 18 -1.19 3.11 2.22
C GLY A 18 -0.47 4.29 1.56
N HIS A 19 -1.14 5.01 0.67
CA HIS A 19 -0.66 6.31 0.21
C HIS A 19 -1.82 7.31 0.12
N PHE A 20 -1.50 8.59 0.25
CA PHE A 20 -2.50 9.64 0.12
C PHE A 20 -2.96 9.81 -1.33
N ASP A 21 -4.23 10.12 -1.53
CA ASP A 21 -4.89 10.29 -2.84
C ASP A 21 -4.21 11.35 -3.71
N PHE A 22 -3.64 12.38 -3.08
CA PHE A 22 -2.89 13.42 -3.80
C PHE A 22 -1.56 12.93 -4.39
N ASN A 23 -1.12 11.70 -4.10
CA ASN A 23 0.12 11.12 -4.60
C ASN A 23 -0.12 10.06 -5.68
N SER A 24 -0.56 10.53 -6.85
CA SER A 24 -0.84 9.71 -8.04
C SER A 24 0.38 8.91 -8.55
N ASN A 25 1.60 9.36 -8.24
CA ASN A 25 2.83 8.66 -8.61
C ASN A 25 2.97 7.33 -7.84
N SER A 26 2.63 7.34 -6.55
CA SER A 26 2.65 6.13 -5.72
C SER A 26 1.64 5.10 -6.20
N LYS A 27 0.44 5.53 -6.61
CA LYS A 27 -0.58 4.64 -7.20
C LYS A 27 -0.04 3.81 -8.35
N ARG A 28 0.60 4.45 -9.34
CA ARG A 28 1.12 3.77 -10.52
C ARG A 28 2.20 2.75 -10.18
N VAL A 29 3.08 3.06 -9.22
CA VAL A 29 4.14 2.15 -8.78
C VAL A 29 3.56 0.97 -8.00
N SER A 30 2.61 1.22 -7.10
CA SER A 30 1.93 0.17 -6.33
C SER A 30 1.26 -0.86 -7.24
N GLU A 31 0.52 -0.41 -8.27
CA GLU A 31 -0.10 -1.29 -9.26
C GLU A 31 0.95 -2.09 -10.05
N LYS A 32 2.04 -1.45 -10.50
CA LYS A 32 3.16 -2.14 -11.17
C LYS A 32 3.82 -3.19 -10.27
N CYS A 33 3.97 -2.91 -8.99
CA CYS A 33 4.50 -3.86 -8.01
C CYS A 33 3.53 -5.02 -7.71
N GLY A 34 2.26 -4.92 -8.09
CA GLY A 34 1.26 -5.98 -7.89
C GLY A 34 0.38 -5.79 -6.66
N PHE A 35 0.49 -4.64 -6.01
CA PHE A 35 -0.45 -4.29 -4.95
C PHE A 35 -1.84 -4.07 -5.53
N LYS A 36 -2.83 -4.67 -4.91
CA LYS A 36 -4.24 -4.55 -5.27
C LYS A 36 -4.92 -3.55 -4.36
N TYR A 37 -5.64 -2.61 -4.97
CA TYR A 37 -6.48 -1.68 -4.24
C TYR A 37 -7.53 -2.44 -3.43
N LYS A 38 -7.73 -2.05 -2.18
CA LYS A 38 -8.74 -2.64 -1.29
C LYS A 38 -9.81 -1.64 -0.93
N PHE A 39 -9.42 -0.51 -0.35
CA PHE A 39 -10.35 0.53 0.07
C PHE A 39 -9.63 1.86 0.26
N THR A 40 -10.40 2.93 0.28
CA THR A 40 -9.95 4.27 0.67
C THR A 40 -10.59 4.61 2.00
N LYS A 41 -9.83 5.29 2.86
CA LYS A 41 -10.33 5.83 4.12
C LYS A 41 -10.09 7.34 4.14
N ASP A 42 -11.13 8.08 4.50
CA ASP A 42 -11.01 9.48 4.84
C ASP A 42 -10.50 9.57 6.29
N GLU A 43 -9.29 10.09 6.48
CA GLU A 43 -8.70 10.30 7.79
C GLU A 43 -8.44 11.78 8.02
N LYS A 44 -8.76 12.25 9.23
CA LYS A 44 -8.36 13.57 9.70
C LYS A 44 -6.97 13.45 10.29
N LEU A 45 -6.00 14.04 9.62
CA LEU A 45 -4.66 14.19 10.18
C LEU A 45 -4.68 15.35 11.17
N SER A 46 -4.86 15.03 12.45
CA SER A 46 -4.75 16.01 13.54
C SER A 46 -3.38 16.69 13.58
N LEU A 47 -2.34 15.99 13.15
CA LEU A 47 -0.95 16.49 13.04
C LEU A 47 -0.73 17.44 11.86
N LEU A 48 -1.72 17.61 10.98
CA LEU A 48 -1.61 18.39 9.75
C LEU A 48 -2.81 19.37 9.67
N ASP A 49 -2.99 20.16 10.72
CA ASP A 49 -4.08 21.16 10.87
C ASP A 49 -5.50 20.59 10.71
N ASN A 50 -5.74 19.37 11.20
CA ASN A 50 -7.01 18.65 11.04
C ASN A 50 -7.44 18.49 9.58
N LYS A 51 -6.49 18.47 8.64
CA LYS A 51 -6.78 18.32 7.23
C LYS A 51 -7.39 16.93 6.98
N GLU A 52 -8.54 16.93 6.30
CA GLU A 52 -9.15 15.73 5.77
C GLU A 52 -8.33 15.27 4.57
N VAL A 53 -7.74 14.08 4.68
CA VAL A 53 -7.00 13.45 3.60
C VAL A 53 -7.59 12.08 3.31
N LYS A 54 -7.59 11.71 2.04
CA LYS A 54 -7.94 10.37 1.59
C LYS A 54 -6.69 9.52 1.55
N THR A 55 -6.68 8.43 2.29
CA THR A 55 -5.62 7.43 2.24
C THR A 55 -6.14 6.19 1.53
N LEU A 56 -5.50 5.83 0.42
CA LEU A 56 -5.81 4.63 -0.34
C LEU A 56 -4.97 3.48 0.18
N TYR A 57 -5.63 2.39 0.54
CA TYR A 57 -4.99 1.17 1.04
C TYR A 57 -4.97 0.11 -0.05
N TYR A 58 -3.79 -0.47 -0.18
CA TYR A 58 -3.51 -1.58 -1.07
C TYR A 58 -2.88 -2.71 -0.27
N ASN A 59 -3.03 -3.92 -0.76
CA ASN A 59 -2.28 -5.04 -0.21
C ASN A 59 -1.80 -5.99 -1.30
N ILE A 60 -0.84 -6.82 -0.92
CA ILE A 60 -0.34 -7.90 -1.75
C ILE A 60 -0.11 -9.13 -0.87
N LEU A 61 -0.59 -10.27 -1.34
CA LEU A 61 -0.35 -11.57 -0.72
C LEU A 61 0.94 -12.18 -1.26
N LYS A 62 1.64 -12.95 -0.42
CA LYS A 62 2.82 -13.71 -0.84
C LYS A 62 2.52 -14.63 -2.03
N SER A 63 1.35 -15.28 -2.04
CA SER A 63 0.87 -16.10 -3.15
C SER A 63 0.68 -15.34 -4.46
N GLU A 64 0.24 -14.09 -4.41
CA GLU A 64 0.09 -13.22 -5.58
C GLU A 64 1.43 -12.67 -6.07
N TYR A 65 2.40 -12.48 -5.16
CA TYR A 65 3.75 -12.08 -5.51
C TYR A 65 4.55 -13.19 -6.18
N ILE A 66 4.39 -14.45 -5.73
CA ILE A 66 5.09 -15.62 -6.30
C ILE A 66 4.54 -15.99 -7.69
N ASN A 67 3.26 -15.73 -7.97
CA ASN A 67 2.60 -16.03 -9.25
C ASN A 67 2.78 -14.93 -10.32
N LYS A 68 3.70 -13.98 -10.11
CA LYS A 68 3.91 -12.82 -10.98
C LYS A 68 5.25 -12.89 -11.68
#